data_AF-A0A1X7A629-F1
#
_entry.id   AF-A0A1X7A629-F1
#
_cell.length_a   1.000
_cell.length_b   1.000
_cell.length_c   1.000
_cell.angle_alpha   90.00
_cell.angle_beta   90.00
_cell.angle_gamma   90.00
#
_symmetry.space_group_name_H-M   'P 1'
#
loop_
_entity.id
_entity.type
_entity.pdbx_description
1 polymer ?
#
loop_
_entity_poly.entity_id
_entity_poly.type
_entity_poly.pdbx_seq_one_letter_code
_entity_poly.pdbx_strand_id
1 'polypeptide(L)'
;MIYLCGFLSLALIGLSAGAYLQLPRASHLPMQWGLDGRPTWSAPRGLALCLTPLLAGGFALLFHLLADAGPAAIALILGAFTAAHILHLVLVRRHLTQD
;
A
#
# COMPACT_ATOMS: atom_id res chain seq x y z
N MET A 1 -6.35 -4.93 -20.41
CA MET A 1 -6.25 -3.82 -19.43
C MET A 1 -7.10 -4.04 -18.19
N ILE A 2 -8.39 -4.43 -18.33
CA ILE A 2 -9.26 -4.67 -17.17
C ILE A 2 -8.76 -5.80 -16.24
N TYR A 3 -8.27 -6.90 -16.82
CA TYR A 3 -7.64 -7.99 -16.05
C TYR A 3 -6.40 -7.54 -15.27
N LEU A 4 -5.61 -6.62 -15.84
CA LEU A 4 -4.43 -6.06 -15.15
C LEU A 4 -4.85 -5.21 -13.95
N CYS A 5 -5.88 -4.37 -14.10
CA CYS A 5 -6.41 -3.56 -13.00
C CYS A 5 -6.98 -4.45 -11.89
N GLY A 6 -7.71 -5.51 -12.25
CA GLY A 6 -8.21 -6.51 -11.30
C GLY A 6 -7.07 -7.23 -10.57
N PHE A 7 -6.06 -7.70 -11.32
CA PHE A 7 -4.88 -8.34 -10.74
C PHE A 7 -4.13 -7.42 -9.77
N LEU A 8 -3.88 -6.16 -10.13
CA LEU A 8 -3.18 -5.20 -9.25
C LEU A 8 -3.97 -4.89 -7.98
N SER A 9 -5.30 -4.78 -8.09
CA SER A 9 -6.18 -4.57 -6.94
C SER A 9 -6.13 -5.76 -5.98
N LEU A 10 -6.20 -6.98 -6.52
CA LEU A 10 -6.07 -8.22 -5.74
C LEU A 10 -4.67 -8.36 -5.14
N ALA A 11 -3.62 -7.96 -5.86
CA ALA A 11 -2.26 -7.99 -5.37
C ALA A 11 -2.08 -7.07 -4.17
N LEU A 12 -2.62 -5.84 -4.20
CA LEU A 12 -2.61 -4.93 -3.05
C LEU A 12 -3.28 -5.54 -1.82
N ILE A 13 -4.49 -6.09 -1.99
CA ILE A 13 -5.21 -6.75 -0.88
C ILE A 13 -4.43 -7.96 -0.37
N GLY A 14 -3.90 -8.79 -1.26
CA GLY A 14 -3.10 -9.96 -0.92
C GLY A 14 -1.81 -9.62 -0.19
N LEU A 15 -1.12 -8.55 -0.59
CA LEU A 15 0.06 -8.03 0.09
C LEU A 15 -0.27 -7.55 1.50
N SER A 16 -1.36 -6.80 1.68
CA SER A 16 -1.78 -6.33 3.00
C SER A 16 -2.19 -7.49 3.92
N ALA A 17 -2.94 -8.47 3.40
CA ALA A 17 -3.32 -9.66 4.15
C ALA A 17 -2.10 -10.53 4.51
N GLY A 18 -1.20 -10.75 3.55
CA GLY A 18 0.04 -11.47 3.77
C GLY A 18 0.93 -10.78 4.81
N ALA A 19 1.06 -9.46 4.73
CA ALA A 19 1.80 -8.67 5.73
C ALA A 19 1.16 -8.75 7.11
N TYR A 20 -0.17 -8.74 7.21
CA TYR A 20 -0.88 -8.90 8.47
C TYR A 20 -0.54 -10.23 9.16
N LEU A 21 -0.32 -11.30 8.39
CA LEU A 21 0.02 -12.62 8.90
C LEU A 21 1.53 -12.81 9.15
N GLN A 22 2.39 -12.24 8.29
CA GLN A 22 3.83 -12.53 8.29
C GLN A 22 4.68 -11.53 9.07
N LEU A 23 4.26 -10.27 9.19
CA LEU A 23 5.03 -9.27 9.94
C LEU A 23 5.00 -9.59 11.44
N PRO A 24 6.10 -9.36 12.18
CA PRO A 24 6.11 -9.45 13.64
C PRO A 24 4.92 -8.74 14.29
N ARG A 25 4.46 -9.27 15.43
CA ARG A 25 3.34 -8.71 16.16
C ARG A 25 3.73 -7.36 16.78
N ALA A 26 3.31 -6.30 16.13
CA ALA A 26 3.38 -4.92 16.62
C ALA A 26 1.98 -4.31 16.60
N SER A 27 1.63 -3.58 17.66
CA SER A 27 0.33 -2.89 17.75
C SER A 27 0.23 -1.74 16.74
N HIS A 28 1.36 -1.11 16.46
CA HIS A 28 1.50 -0.02 15.50
C HIS A 28 2.57 -0.35 14.48
N LEU A 29 2.34 0.10 13.25
CA LEU A 29 3.32 0.01 12.16
C LEU A 29 3.75 1.41 11.73
N PRO A 30 5.03 1.59 11.39
CA PRO A 30 5.52 2.85 10.84
C PRO A 30 4.87 3.11 9.47
N MET A 31 4.49 4.36 9.26
CA MET A 31 3.83 4.84 8.05
C MET A 31 4.73 5.80 7.27
N GLN A 32 5.59 6.54 7.97
CA GLN A 32 6.52 7.49 7.40
C GLN A 32 7.88 7.37 8.09
N TRP A 33 8.94 7.63 7.32
CA TRP A 33 10.31 7.63 7.79
C TRP A 33 10.94 9.00 7.54
N GLY A 34 11.71 9.48 8.50
CA GLY A 34 12.57 10.64 8.35
C GLY A 34 13.78 10.33 7.46
N LEU A 35 14.53 11.38 7.11
CA LEU A 35 15.78 11.24 6.37
C LEU A 35 16.88 10.52 7.17
N ASP A 36 16.70 10.44 8.49
CA ASP A 36 17.53 9.68 9.43
C ASP A 36 17.18 8.18 9.47
N GLY A 37 16.18 7.75 8.70
CA GLY A 37 15.70 6.37 8.65
C GLY A 37 14.84 5.97 9.86
N ARG A 38 14.48 6.91 10.74
CA ARG A 38 13.61 6.63 11.89
C ARG A 38 12.14 6.88 11.54
N PRO A 39 11.21 6.06 12.05
CA PRO A 39 9.79 6.35 11.90
C PRO A 39 9.42 7.71 12.49
N THR A 40 8.78 8.56 11.69
CA THR A 40 8.25 9.86 12.14
C THR A 40 6.77 9.77 12.50
N TRP A 41 6.07 8.81 11.91
CA TRP A 41 4.65 8.56 12.16
C TRP A 41 4.33 7.07 12.07
N SER A 42 3.45 6.60 12.96
CA SER A 42 2.98 5.22 13.04
C SER A 42 1.46 5.18 13.20
N ALA A 43 0.84 4.10 12.75
CA ALA A 43 -0.60 3.90 12.83
C ALA A 43 -0.93 2.49 13.36
N PRO A 44 -2.14 2.27 13.92
CA PRO A 44 -2.59 0.94 14.31
C PRO A 44 -2.45 -0.05 13.14
N ARG A 45 -1.98 -1.28 13.42
CA ARG A 45 -1.61 -2.27 12.39
C ARG A 45 -2.65 -2.44 11.29
N GLY A 46 -3.94 -2.56 11.66
CA GLY A 46 -5.02 -2.70 10.70
C GLY A 46 -5.15 -1.49 9.78
N LEU A 47 -5.14 -0.28 10.36
CA LEU A 47 -5.20 0.97 9.59
C LEU A 47 -3.99 1.11 8.66
N ALA A 48 -2.79 0.81 9.17
CA ALA A 48 -1.56 0.91 8.42
C ALA A 48 -1.56 0.03 7.16
N LEU A 49 -2.02 -1.21 7.27
CA LEU A 49 -2.05 -2.15 6.16
C LEU A 49 -3.20 -1.87 5.19
N CYS A 50 -4.35 -1.38 5.66
CA CYS A 50 -5.48 -1.05 4.81
C CYS A 50 -5.34 0.29 4.08
N LEU A 51 -4.50 1.22 4.56
CA LEU A 51 -4.44 2.57 4.00
C LEU A 51 -4.06 2.59 2.52
N THR A 52 -3.02 1.86 2.12
CA THR A 52 -2.55 1.89 0.72
C THR A 52 -3.57 1.29 -0.27
N PRO A 53 -4.17 0.10 -0.02
CA PRO A 53 -5.25 -0.39 -0.88
C PRO A 53 -6.44 0.56 -0.98
N LEU A 54 -6.84 1.20 0.13
CA LEU A 54 -7.95 2.17 0.13
C LEU A 54 -7.61 3.43 -0.69
N LEU A 55 -6.40 3.97 -0.54
CA LEU A 55 -5.96 5.09 -1.37
C LEU A 55 -5.89 4.70 -2.84
N ALA A 56 -5.33 3.53 -3.18
CA ALA A 56 -5.25 3.05 -4.55
C ALA A 56 -6.63 2.96 -5.21
N GLY A 57 -7.60 2.34 -4.54
CA GLY A 57 -8.98 2.25 -5.02
C GLY A 57 -9.67 3.61 -5.09
N GLY A 58 -9.47 4.46 -4.08
CA GLY A 58 -10.03 5.81 -4.04
C GLY A 58 -9.52 6.70 -5.17
N PHE A 59 -8.20 6.71 -5.43
CA PHE A 59 -7.60 7.47 -6.53
C PHE A 59 -8.00 6.90 -7.89
N ALA A 60 -8.03 5.58 -8.06
CA ALA A 60 -8.52 4.96 -9.29
C ALA A 60 -9.98 5.36 -9.59
N LEU A 61 -10.86 5.28 -8.59
CA LEU A 61 -12.25 5.68 -8.72
C LEU A 61 -12.39 7.19 -9.00
N LEU A 62 -11.66 8.03 -8.25
CA LEU A 62 -11.67 9.48 -8.42
C LEU A 62 -11.27 9.89 -9.83
N PHE A 63 -10.17 9.35 -10.35
CA PHE A 63 -9.69 9.67 -11.69
C PHE A 63 -10.59 9.11 -12.79
N HIS A 64 -11.17 7.94 -12.58
CA HIS A 64 -12.16 7.40 -13.51
C HIS A 64 -13.39 8.32 -13.61
N LEU A 65 -13.92 8.78 -12.47
CA LEU A 65 -15.15 9.57 -12.42
C LEU A 65 -14.96 11.04 -12.80
N LEU A 66 -13.86 11.66 -12.38
CA LEU A 66 -13.67 13.12 -12.51
C LEU A 66 -12.75 13.52 -13.66
N ALA A 67 -11.91 12.61 -14.15
CA ALA A 67 -10.94 12.90 -15.21
C ALA A 67 -11.12 12.04 -16.46
N ASP A 68 -12.21 11.25 -16.52
CA ASP A 68 -12.49 10.28 -17.59
C ASP A 68 -11.26 9.38 -17.88
N ALA A 69 -10.54 9.02 -16.83
CA ALA A 69 -9.27 8.30 -16.97
C ALA A 69 -9.53 6.90 -17.53
N GLY A 70 -8.93 6.63 -18.69
CA GLY A 70 -9.03 5.33 -19.34
C GLY A 70 -8.28 4.21 -18.59
N PRO A 71 -8.50 2.94 -18.97
CA PRO A 71 -7.94 1.79 -18.26
C PRO A 71 -6.41 1.76 -18.12
N ALA A 72 -5.67 2.38 -19.05
CA ALA A 72 -4.21 2.47 -18.97
C ALA A 72 -3.75 3.40 -17.83
N ALA A 73 -4.41 4.55 -17.66
CA ALA A 73 -4.14 5.47 -16.56
C ALA A 73 -4.49 4.84 -15.20
N ILE A 74 -5.61 4.12 -15.13
CA ILE A 74 -5.98 3.37 -13.93
C ILE A 74 -4.96 2.28 -13.60
N ALA A 75 -4.50 1.51 -14.60
CA ALA A 75 -3.44 0.52 -14.40
C ALA A 75 -2.13 1.16 -13.91
N LEU A 76 -1.77 2.34 -14.41
CA LEU A 76 -0.60 3.09 -13.96
C LEU A 76 -0.73 3.52 -12.49
N ILE A 77 -1.88 4.06 -12.09
CA ILE A 77 -2.18 4.44 -10.70
C ILE A 77 -2.05 3.23 -9.78
N LEU A 78 -2.75 2.13 -10.09
CA LEU A 78 -2.72 0.90 -9.30
C LEU A 78 -1.31 0.28 -9.25
N GLY A 79 -0.56 0.34 -10.35
CA GLY A 79 0.81 -0.12 -10.43
C GLY A 79 1.75 0.69 -9.53
N ALA A 80 1.63 2.01 -9.55
CA ALA A 80 2.41 2.91 -8.69
C ALA A 80 2.12 2.66 -7.21
N PHE A 81 0.84 2.53 -6.83
CA PHE A 81 0.45 2.17 -5.46
C PHE A 81 0.95 0.79 -5.05
N THR A 82 0.90 -0.21 -5.94
CA THR A 82 1.44 -1.55 -5.68
C THR A 82 2.94 -1.49 -5.39
N ALA A 83 3.72 -0.80 -6.22
CA ALA A 83 5.16 -0.65 -6.01
C ALA A 83 5.48 0.08 -4.69
N ALA A 84 4.75 1.17 -4.40
CA ALA A 84 4.89 1.90 -3.15
C ALA A 84 4.51 1.04 -1.93
N HIS A 85 3.45 0.22 -2.02
CA HIS A 85 3.04 -0.67 -0.94
C HIS A 85 4.09 -1.75 -0.67
N ILE A 86 4.67 -2.36 -1.72
CA ILE A 86 5.75 -3.33 -1.56
C ILE A 86 6.95 -2.68 -0.85
N LEU A 87 7.36 -1.48 -1.28
CA LEU A 87 8.45 -0.74 -0.65
C LEU A 87 8.14 -0.44 0.82
N HIS A 88 6.92 0.04 1.11
CA HIS A 88 6.44 0.31 2.47
C HIS A 88 6.56 -0.95 3.34
N LEU A 89 6.05 -2.09 2.88
CA LEU A 89 6.11 -3.36 3.62
C LEU A 89 7.55 -3.84 3.84
N VAL A 90 8.46 -3.62 2.88
CA VAL A 90 9.89 -3.92 3.05
C VAL A 90 10.51 -3.07 4.16
N LEU A 91 10.20 -1.77 4.19
CA LEU A 91 10.70 -0.86 5.23
C LEU A 91 10.13 -1.20 6.62
N VAL A 92 8.82 -1.49 6.69
CA VAL A 92 8.18 -1.97 7.92
C VAL A 92 8.86 -3.25 8.42
N ARG A 93 9.04 -4.23 7.52
CA ARG A 93 9.66 -5.50 7.88
C ARG A 93 11.08 -5.30 8.40
N ARG A 94 11.89 -4.50 7.69
CA ARG A 94 13.26 -4.19 8.11
C ARG A 94 13.27 -3.59 9.51
N HIS A 95 12.45 -2.58 9.75
CA HIS A 95 12.35 -1.92 11.06
C HIS A 95 11.98 -2.92 12.17
N LEU A 96 10.95 -3.74 11.95
CA LEU A 96 10.50 -4.74 12.93
C LEU A 96 11.48 -5.91 13.18
N THR A 97 12.51 -6.06 12.35
CA THR A 97 13.52 -7.14 12.48
C THR A 97 14.87 -6.65 12.99
N GLN A 98 15.06 -5.33 13.09
CA GLN A 98 16.29 -4.74 13.60
C GLN A 98 16.21 -4.39 15.09
N ASP A 99 15.01 -4.45 15.68
CA ASP A 99 14.75 -4.41 17.12
C ASP A 99 14.77 -5.84 17.72
#